data_AF-A0A5C6D5B0-F1
#
_entry.id   AF-A0A5C6D5B0-F1
#
_cell.length_a   1.000
_cell.length_b   1.000
_cell.length_c   1.000
_cell.angle_alpha   90.00
_cell.angle_beta   90.00
_cell.angle_gamma   90.00
#
_symmetry.space_group_name_H-M   'P 1'
#
loop_
_entity.id
_entity.type
_entity.pdbx_description
1 polymer ?
#
loop_
_entity_poly.entity_id
_entity_poly.type
_entity_poly.pdbx_seq_one_letter_code
_entity_poly.pdbx_strand_id
1 'polypeptide(L)' 'MLGKRLRLHSIRESTVNVASRLCSVAASGTIVVSSSVAAALEASEFRLVPQSLLRVKGVDADLKTYLLDPQSLAMATG' A
#
# COMPACT_ATOMS: atom_id res chain seq x y z
N MET A 1 1.74 -42.19 14.79
CA MET A 1 2.05 -40.74 14.83
C MET A 1 1.25 -40.05 13.74
N LEU A 2 0.12 -39.41 14.08
CA LEU A 2 -0.67 -38.61 13.13
C LEU A 2 -0.09 -37.20 13.06
N GLY A 3 0.39 -36.79 11.89
CA GLY A 3 0.82 -35.41 11.63
C GLY A 3 -0.32 -34.43 11.88
N LYS A 4 -0.12 -33.48 12.79
CA LYS A 4 -1.06 -32.38 13.05
C LYS A 4 -1.33 -31.63 11.73
N ARG A 5 -2.57 -31.61 11.27
CA ARG A 5 -3.01 -30.73 10.17
C ARG A 5 -2.76 -29.27 10.59
N LEU A 6 -1.76 -28.64 9.98
CA LEU A 6 -1.51 -27.21 10.14
C LEU A 6 -2.68 -26.44 9.51
N ARG A 7 -3.33 -25.56 10.29
CA ARG A 7 -4.33 -24.64 9.76
C ARG A 7 -3.60 -23.39 9.27
N LEU A 8 -3.76 -23.09 7.99
CA LEU A 8 -3.24 -21.89 7.35
C LEU A 8 -4.39 -20.91 7.15
N HIS A 9 -4.27 -19.73 7.75
CA HIS A 9 -5.18 -18.61 7.50
C HIS A 9 -4.64 -17.81 6.31
N SER A 10 -5.45 -17.66 5.26
CA SER A 10 -5.07 -16.91 4.07
C SER A 10 -6.14 -15.89 3.70
N ILE A 11 -5.73 -14.65 3.41
CA ILE A 11 -6.57 -13.61 2.82
C ILE A 11 -6.34 -13.62 1.31
N ARG A 12 -7.41 -13.64 0.52
CA ARG A 12 -7.34 -13.75 -0.95
C ARG A 12 -8.29 -12.74 -1.59
N GLU A 13 -7.82 -11.51 -1.73
CA GLU A 13 -8.62 -10.41 -2.28
C GLU A 13 -7.79 -9.51 -3.20
N SER A 14 -8.48 -8.76 -4.06
CA SER A 14 -7.85 -7.80 -4.98
C SER A 14 -6.99 -6.76 -4.24
N THR A 15 -7.39 -6.37 -3.03
CA THR A 15 -6.63 -5.47 -2.15
C THR A 15 -5.23 -5.99 -1.85
N VAL A 16 -5.06 -7.31 -1.67
CA VAL A 16 -3.75 -7.93 -1.45
C VAL A 16 -2.87 -7.82 -2.69
N ASN A 17 -3.46 -7.98 -3.89
CA ASN A 17 -2.74 -7.83 -5.15
C ASN A 17 -2.29 -6.38 -5.38
N VAL A 18 -3.15 -5.41 -5.05
CA VAL A 18 -2.82 -3.98 -5.10
C VAL A 18 -1.67 -3.67 -4.14
N ALA A 19 -1.77 -4.10 -2.88
CA ALA A 19 -0.71 -3.88 -1.89
C ALA A 19 0.62 -4.53 -2.32
N SER A 20 0.58 -5.77 -2.79
CA SER A 20 1.75 -6.45 -3.34
C SER A 20 2.38 -5.69 -4.51
N ARG A 21 1.56 -5.16 -5.43
CA ARG A 21 2.03 -4.40 -6.58
C ARG A 21 2.65 -3.07 -6.16
N LEU A 22 2.05 -2.35 -5.21
CA LEU A 22 2.61 -1.11 -4.65
C LEU A 22 3.99 -1.38 -4.02
N CYS A 23 4.12 -2.43 -3.20
CA CYS A 23 5.41 -2.81 -2.61
C CYS A 23 6.47 -3.14 -3.69
N SER A 24 6.08 -3.74 -4.81
CA SER A 24 7.03 -4.10 -5.88
C SER A 24 7.62 -2.90 -6.63
N VAL A 25 6.95 -1.75 -6.61
CA VAL A 25 7.40 -0.53 -7.32
C VAL A 25 7.92 0.55 -6.39
N ALA A 26 7.68 0.41 -5.07
CA ALA A 26 8.20 1.33 -4.07
C ALA A 26 9.74 1.25 -4.02
N ALA A 27 10.39 2.41 -3.97
CA ALA A 27 11.81 2.47 -3.70
C ALA A 27 12.10 2.07 -2.24
N SER A 28 13.30 1.55 -1.98
CA SER A 28 13.71 1.20 -0.62
C SER A 28 13.57 2.41 0.33
N GLY A 29 13.00 2.18 1.51
CA GLY A 29 12.78 3.23 2.51
C GLY A 29 11.61 4.18 2.22
N THR A 30 10.81 3.91 1.19
CA THR A 30 9.64 4.74 0.85
C THR A 30 8.33 4.01 1.13
N ILE A 31 7.27 4.77 1.38
CA ILE A 31 5.91 4.24 1.53
C ILE A 31 5.05 4.80 0.39
N VAL A 32 4.55 3.91 -0.46
CA VAL A 32 3.65 4.26 -1.56
C VAL A 32 2.25 3.79 -1.22
N VAL A 33 1.27 4.67 -1.39
CA VAL A 33 -0.14 4.42 -1.08
C VAL A 33 -1.02 4.56 -2.32
N SER A 34 -2.15 3.85 -2.34
CA SER A 34 -3.19 4.01 -3.35
C SER A 34 -3.99 5.29 -3.13
N SER A 35 -4.70 5.75 -4.17
CA SER A 35 -5.66 6.86 -4.07
C SER A 35 -6.74 6.70 -2.99
N SER A 36 -7.23 5.49 -2.75
CA SER A 36 -8.20 5.23 -1.68
C SER A 36 -7.62 5.49 -0.29
N VAL A 37 -6.36 5.11 -0.07
CA VAL A 37 -5.66 5.37 1.19
C VAL A 37 -5.27 6.84 1.29
N ALA A 38 -4.84 7.45 0.18
CA ALA A 38 -4.56 8.88 0.12
C ALA A 38 -5.76 9.73 0.55
N ALA A 39 -6.96 9.44 0.03
CA ALA A 39 -8.18 10.13 0.44
C ALA A 39 -8.50 9.95 1.93
N ALA A 40 -8.19 8.79 2.51
CA ALA A 40 -8.34 8.56 3.95
C ALA A 40 -7.28 9.31 4.78
N LEU A 41 -6.09 9.51 4.23
CA LEU A 41 -4.97 10.23 4.87
C LEU A 41 -5.03 11.75 4.68
N GLU A 42 -5.76 12.28 3.71
CA GLU A 42 -5.96 13.74 3.56
C GLU A 42 -6.63 14.38 4.79
N ALA A 43 -7.33 13.59 5.61
CA ALA A 43 -7.87 14.03 6.89
C ALA A 43 -6.82 14.12 8.02
N SER A 44 -5.54 13.90 7.73
CA SER A 44 -4.45 13.83 8.71
C SER A 44 -3.23 14.68 8.29
N GLU A 45 -2.25 14.82 9.19
CA GLU A 45 -1.05 15.67 9.01
C GLU A 45 -0.02 15.10 8.02
N PHE A 46 -0.39 14.04 7.28
CA PHE A 46 0.52 13.39 6.34
C PHE A 46 0.55 14.12 5.01
N ARG A 47 1.76 14.45 4.55
CA ARG A 47 1.98 15.02 3.23
C ARG A 47 2.11 13.91 2.19
N LEU A 48 1.31 14.02 1.14
CA LEU A 48 1.28 13.07 0.04
C LEU A 48 1.77 13.74 -1.24
N VAL A 49 2.73 13.11 -1.90
CA VAL A 49 3.28 13.57 -3.19
C VAL A 49 2.72 12.67 -4.29
N PRO A 50 1.96 13.21 -5.27
CA PRO A 50 1.45 12.42 -6.38
C PRO A 50 2.57 11.72 -7.16
N GLN A 51 2.33 10.46 -7.54
CA GLN A 51 3.22 9.64 -8.35
C GLN A 51 2.56 9.27 -9.68
N SER A 52 3.32 8.56 -10.53
CA SER A 52 2.80 8.06 -11.79
C SER A 52 1.63 7.07 -11.59
N LEU A 53 0.81 6.96 -12.63
CA LEU A 53 -0.26 5.97 -12.66
C LEU A 53 0.34 4.56 -12.71
N LEU A 54 -0.21 3.66 -11.89
CA LEU A 54 0.26 2.30 -11.75
C LEU A 54 -0.75 1.32 -12.33
N ARG A 55 -0.34 0.55 -13.34
CA ARG A 55 -1.11 -0.58 -13.83
C ARG A 55 -1.00 -1.76 -12.86
N VAL A 56 -2.13 -2.24 -12.36
CA VAL A 56 -2.23 -3.43 -11.52
C VAL A 56 -3.04 -4.50 -12.26
N LYS A 57 -2.51 -5.72 -12.34
CA LYS A 57 -3.20 -6.83 -13.01
C LYS A 57 -4.51 -7.14 -12.26
N GLY A 58 -5.62 -7.19 -13.00
CA GLY A 58 -6.95 -7.44 -12.42
C GLY A 58 -7.64 -6.21 -11.83
N VAL A 59 -7.06 -5.02 -12.02
CA VAL A 59 -7.74 -3.74 -11.78
C VAL A 59 -7.99 -3.09 -13.14
N ASP A 60 -9.24 -2.72 -13.40
CA ASP A 60 -9.65 -2.26 -14.73
C ASP A 60 -9.01 -0.93 -15.13
N ALA A 61 -8.88 -0.02 -14.16
CA ALA A 61 -8.30 1.30 -14.33
C ALA A 61 -6.87 1.39 -13.77
N ASP A 62 -6.11 2.33 -14.31
CA ASP A 62 -4.80 2.64 -13.77
C ASP A 62 -4.94 3.31 -12.40
N LEU A 63 -4.16 2.82 -11.44
CA LEU A 63 -4.25 3.25 -10.06
C LEU A 63 -3.43 4.53 -9.87
N LYS A 64 -4.06 5.60 -9.41
CA LYS A 64 -3.35 6.77 -8.89
C LYS A 64 -2.63 6.38 -7.60
N THR A 65 -1.34 6.70 -7.54
CA THR A 65 -0.49 6.39 -6.38
C THR A 65 0.18 7.66 -5.85
N TYR A 66 0.56 7.60 -4.57
CA TYR A 66 1.13 8.73 -3.85
C TYR A 66 2.29 8.22 -2.99
N LEU A 67 3.35 9.01 -2.92
CA LEU A 67 4.44 8.82 -1.97
C LEU A 67 4.06 9.53 -0.66
N LEU A 68 4.13 8.82 0.45
CA LEU A 68 4.06 9.41 1.78
C LEU A 68 5.40 10.08 2.10
N ASP A 69 5.39 11.40 2.35
CA ASP A 69 6.61 12.15 2.65
C ASP A 69 7.25 11.62 3.95
N PRO A 70 8.52 11.15 3.92
CA PRO A 70 9.22 10.69 5.12
C PRO A 70 9.29 11.73 6.24
N GLN A 71 9.27 13.03 5.90
CA GLN A 71 9.27 14.09 6.92
C GLN A 71 7.97 14.10 7.74
N SER A 72 6.84 13.70 7.14
CA SER A 72 5.57 13.54 7.85
C SER A 72 5.61 12.39 8.86
N LEU A 73 6.44 11.37 8.63
CA LEU A 73 6.62 10.25 9.57
C LEU A 73 7.48 10.66 10.77
N ALA A 74 8.50 11.50 10.56
CA ALA A 74 9.38 11.97 11.64
C ALA A 74 8.67 12.88 12.66
N MET A 75 7.65 13.63 12.22
CA MET A 75 6.86 14.50 13.10
C MET A 75 5.79 13.74 13.90
N ALA A 76 5.28 12.61 13.40
CA ALA A 76 4.23 11.83 14.08
C ALA A 76 4.76 10.98 15.25
N THR A 77 6.08 10.83 15.39
CA THR A 77 6.74 10.06 16.46
C THR A 77 7.47 10.93 17.49
N GLY A 78 7.33 12.27 17.41
CA GLY A 78 7.97 13.24 18.29
C GLY A 78 7.07 13.78 19.39
#